data_AF-A0A0S8FNW6-F1
#
_entry.id   AF-A0A0S8FNW6-F1
#
_cell.length_a   1.000
_cell.length_b   1.000
_cell.length_c   1.000
_cell.angle_alpha   90.00
_cell.angle_beta   90.00
_cell.angle_gamma   90.00
#
_symmetry.space_group_name_H-M   'P 1'
#
loop_
_entity.id
_entity.type
_entity.pdbx_description
1 polymer ?
#
loop_
_entity_poly.entity_id
_entity_poly.type
_entity_poly.pdbx_seq_one_letter_code
_entity_poly.pdbx_strand_id
1 'polypeptide(L)'
;MERWLLFGAVLAFGAGCAAPGYEGQLQSWVGRTNAELVNAWGEPGDVIVDQAGRSVFVYATVRTETSGGTRMSTTDPITGQPINVSKPSRVQTFWCKTSFTLGEDETVVAYDYDGNDCQKR
;
A
#
# COMPACT_ATOMS: atom_id res chain seq x y z
N MET A 1 51.04 -6.10 36.61
CA MET A 1 50.38 -5.29 37.65
C MET A 1 49.17 -4.66 36.99
N GLU A 2 48.01 -5.32 37.07
CA GLU A 2 46.93 -5.05 38.05
C GLU A 2 45.94 -4.02 37.47
N ARG A 3 44.82 -4.41 36.85
CA ARG A 3 43.57 -5.03 37.35
C ARG A 3 42.58 -3.98 37.89
N TRP A 4 41.29 -4.24 37.62
CA TRP A 4 40.05 -3.64 38.13
C TRP A 4 39.45 -2.53 37.24
N LEU A 5 38.53 -2.90 36.33
CA LEU A 5 37.06 -3.05 36.53
C LEU A 5 36.40 -1.70 36.76
N LEU A 6 35.37 -1.36 35.97
CA LEU A 6 34.04 -0.99 36.46
C LEU A 6 33.10 -0.51 35.33
N PHE A 7 31.90 -1.11 35.31
CA PHE A 7 30.60 -0.60 34.83
C PHE A 7 30.46 -0.31 33.33
N GLY A 8 29.72 -1.11 32.55
CA GLY A 8 28.36 -1.56 32.85
C GLY A 8 27.34 -0.49 32.45
N ALA A 9 27.31 -0.13 31.17
CA ALA A 9 26.25 0.68 30.58
C ALA A 9 25.55 -0.17 29.50
N VAL A 10 24.65 -1.03 29.96
CA VAL A 10 23.57 -1.58 29.12
C VAL A 10 22.69 -0.39 28.76
N LEU A 11 23.02 0.28 27.66
CA LEU A 11 22.12 1.22 26.99
C LEU A 11 21.03 0.38 26.34
N ALA A 12 19.95 0.20 27.08
CA ALA A 12 18.69 -0.31 26.58
C ALA A 12 18.21 0.59 25.45
N PHE A 13 18.47 0.17 24.21
CA PHE A 13 17.83 0.72 23.03
C PHE A 13 16.34 0.46 23.17
N GLY A 14 15.59 1.53 23.46
CA GLY A 14 14.14 1.53 23.33
C GLY A 14 13.79 1.29 21.87
N ALA A 15 13.52 0.03 21.52
CA ALA A 15 12.85 -0.31 20.27
C ALA A 15 11.41 0.21 20.39
N GLY A 16 11.20 1.46 19.95
CA GLY A 16 9.86 1.94 19.68
C GLY A 16 9.21 0.98 18.69
N CYS A 17 8.21 0.23 19.15
CA CYS A 17 7.35 -0.58 18.29
C CYS A 17 6.48 0.38 17.46
N ALA A 18 7.07 1.01 16.44
CA ALA A 18 6.27 1.47 15.33
C ALA A 18 5.72 0.20 14.67
N ALA A 19 4.39 0.09 14.56
CA ALA A 19 3.82 -0.96 13.73
C ALA A 19 4.49 -0.86 12.34
N PRO A 20 4.93 -1.98 11.74
CA PRO A 20 5.65 -1.93 10.46
C PRO A 20 4.87 -1.09 9.44
N GLY A 21 5.51 -0.43 8.49
CA GLY A 21 4.78 0.17 7.37
C GLY A 21 4.10 -0.89 6.49
N TYR A 22 3.54 -0.48 5.36
CA TYR A 22 3.06 -1.42 4.34
C TYR A 22 4.18 -2.38 3.91
N GLU A 23 5.37 -1.85 3.64
CA GLU A 23 6.56 -2.65 3.32
C GLU A 23 6.89 -3.70 4.39
N GLY A 24 6.80 -3.35 5.67
CA GLY A 24 7.04 -4.32 6.74
C GLY A 24 5.94 -5.40 6.84
N GLN A 25 4.70 -5.11 6.40
CA GLN A 25 3.68 -6.15 6.22
C GLN A 25 4.08 -7.09 5.08
N LEU A 26 4.52 -6.57 3.94
CA LEU A 26 4.96 -7.39 2.80
C LEU A 26 6.17 -8.26 3.17
N GLN A 27 7.15 -7.70 3.87
CA GLN A 27 8.32 -8.43 4.35
C GLN A 27 7.96 -9.62 5.24
N SER A 28 6.88 -9.52 6.01
CA SER A 28 6.42 -10.62 6.88
C SER A 28 5.87 -11.84 6.13
N TRP A 29 5.67 -11.71 4.81
CA TRP A 29 5.27 -12.82 3.95
C TRP A 29 6.44 -13.60 3.40
N VAL A 30 7.65 -13.05 3.36
CA VAL A 30 8.83 -13.78 2.86
C VAL A 30 9.04 -15.05 3.70
N GLY A 31 9.14 -16.19 3.01
CA GLY A 31 9.24 -17.53 3.61
C GLY A 31 7.91 -18.19 3.97
N ARG A 32 6.77 -17.52 3.78
CA ARG A 32 5.44 -18.14 3.92
C ARG A 32 5.00 -18.80 2.63
N THR A 33 4.09 -19.77 2.75
CA THR A 33 3.57 -20.52 1.60
C THR A 33 2.55 -19.71 0.79
N ASN A 34 2.37 -20.06 -0.48
CA ASN A 34 1.32 -19.49 -1.33
C ASN A 34 -0.09 -19.69 -0.72
N ALA A 35 -0.34 -20.82 -0.06
CA ALA A 35 -1.63 -21.14 0.54
C ALA A 35 -1.95 -20.22 1.72
N GLU A 36 -0.95 -19.92 2.56
CA GLU A 36 -1.11 -18.92 3.63
C GLU A 36 -1.36 -17.53 3.05
N LEU A 37 -0.64 -17.16 1.98
CA LEU A 37 -0.81 -15.88 1.30
C LEU A 37 -2.23 -15.75 0.75
N VAL A 38 -2.70 -16.74 -0.01
CA VAL A 38 -4.04 -16.76 -0.63
C VAL A 38 -5.13 -16.77 0.44
N ASN A 39 -4.95 -17.51 1.54
CA ASN A 39 -5.91 -17.51 2.63
C ASN A 39 -6.07 -16.12 3.27
N ALA A 40 -4.98 -15.35 3.38
CA ALA A 40 -5.01 -14.02 3.98
C ALA A 40 -5.38 -12.89 3.00
N TRP A 41 -4.95 -12.98 1.74
CA TRP A 41 -5.13 -11.92 0.73
C TRP A 41 -6.28 -12.19 -0.25
N GLY A 42 -6.78 -13.42 -0.30
CA GLY A 42 -7.68 -13.92 -1.33
C GLY A 42 -6.93 -14.48 -2.54
N GLU A 43 -7.66 -14.97 -3.53
CA GLU A 43 -7.09 -15.36 -4.83
C GLU A 43 -6.41 -14.16 -5.51
N PRO A 44 -5.24 -14.35 -6.14
CA PRO A 44 -4.58 -13.29 -6.89
C PRO A 44 -5.44 -12.86 -8.06
N GLY A 45 -5.41 -11.56 -8.37
CA GLY A 45 -6.11 -11.01 -9.52
C GLY A 45 -5.46 -11.42 -10.85
N ASP A 46 -4.15 -11.70 -10.82
CA ASP A 46 -3.39 -12.21 -11.96
C ASP A 46 -2.18 -13.02 -11.48
N VAL A 47 -1.71 -13.95 -12.33
CA VAL A 47 -0.51 -14.74 -12.10
C VAL A 47 0.36 -14.66 -13.34
N ILE A 48 1.52 -14.01 -13.21
CA ILE A 48 2.49 -13.85 -14.30
C ILE A 48 3.74 -14.68 -14.01
N VAL A 49 4.57 -14.89 -15.05
CA VAL A 49 5.85 -15.59 -14.92
C VAL A 49 6.98 -14.57 -15.09
N ASP A 50 7.93 -14.56 -14.16
CA ASP A 50 9.09 -13.67 -14.24
C ASP A 50 10.13 -14.17 -15.25
N GLN A 51 11.21 -13.39 -15.44
CA GLN A 51 12.29 -13.77 -16.37
C GLN A 51 13.03 -15.05 -15.98
N ALA A 52 12.93 -15.47 -14.72
CA ALA A 52 13.52 -16.69 -14.20
C ALA A 52 12.55 -17.89 -14.24
N GLY A 53 11.34 -17.73 -14.78
CA GLY A 53 10.34 -18.80 -14.86
C GLY A 53 9.52 -18.98 -13.58
N ARG A 54 9.60 -18.05 -12.62
CA ARG A 54 8.88 -18.14 -11.34
C ARG A 54 7.51 -17.51 -11.43
N SER A 55 6.55 -18.11 -10.75
CA SER A 55 5.20 -17.55 -10.61
C SER A 55 5.22 -16.29 -9.75
N VAL A 56 4.48 -15.28 -10.19
CA VAL A 56 4.31 -14.00 -9.50
C VAL A 56 2.83 -13.72 -9.34
N PHE A 57 2.37 -13.69 -8.09
CA PHE A 57 0.98 -13.40 -7.74
C PHE A 57 0.78 -11.90 -7.68
N VAL A 58 -0.20 -11.38 -8.39
CA VAL A 58 -0.48 -9.95 -8.49
C VAL A 58 -1.82 -9.62 -7.85
N TYR A 59 -1.80 -8.66 -6.93
CA TYR A 59 -2.97 -8.09 -6.26
C TYR A 59 -3.06 -6.62 -6.63
N ALA A 60 -4.17 -6.22 -7.24
CA ALA A 60 -4.40 -4.83 -7.61
C ALA A 60 -5.66 -4.29 -6.94
N THR A 61 -5.58 -3.06 -6.46
CA THR A 61 -6.72 -2.31 -5.94
C THR A 61 -6.76 -0.96 -6.63
N VAL A 62 -7.96 -0.53 -7.01
CA VAL A 62 -8.20 0.76 -7.65
C VAL A 62 -9.47 1.34 -7.05
N ARG A 63 -9.42 2.60 -6.62
CA ARG A 63 -10.61 3.37 -6.27
C ARG A 63 -10.55 4.76 -6.88
N THR A 64 -11.71 5.32 -7.13
CA THR A 64 -11.85 6.70 -7.61
C THR A 64 -12.65 7.50 -6.61
N GLU A 65 -12.13 8.66 -6.22
CA GLU A 65 -12.83 9.59 -5.36
C GLU A 65 -13.17 10.86 -6.14
N THR A 66 -14.42 11.29 -6.03
CA THR A 66 -14.86 12.55 -6.62
C THR A 66 -14.94 13.60 -5.52
N SER A 67 -14.19 14.70 -5.67
CA SER A 67 -14.20 15.82 -4.74
C SER A 67 -14.65 17.11 -5.41
N GLY A 68 -15.31 17.99 -4.66
CA GLY A 68 -15.90 19.22 -5.19
C GLY A 68 -17.19 18.97 -5.96
N GLY A 69 -17.55 19.90 -6.85
CA GLY A 69 -18.89 19.93 -7.43
C GLY A 69 -19.87 20.67 -6.53
N THR A 70 -20.03 21.98 -6.75
CA THR A 70 -21.04 22.77 -6.04
C THR A 70 -21.94 23.42 -7.07
N ARG A 71 -23.25 23.21 -6.93
CA ARG A 71 -24.26 23.99 -7.64
C ARG A 71 -24.60 25.19 -6.78
N MET A 72 -24.50 26.38 -7.35
CA MET A 72 -24.84 27.63 -6.69
C MET A 72 -25.79 28.40 -7.59
N SER A 73 -26.83 28.98 -7.00
CA SER A 73 -27.68 29.95 -7.69
C SER A 73 -27.09 31.33 -7.48
N THR A 74 -26.86 32.07 -8.55
CA THR A 74 -26.45 33.47 -8.50
C THR A 74 -27.34 34.29 -9.44
N THR A 75 -27.24 35.62 -9.40
CA THR A 75 -27.97 36.50 -10.28
C THR A 75 -27.10 36.90 -11.46
N ASP A 76 -27.65 36.83 -12.68
CA ASP A 76 -27.01 37.34 -13.89
C ASP A 76 -26.89 38.88 -13.79
N PRO A 77 -25.68 39.45 -13.86
CA PRO A 77 -25.48 40.89 -13.74
C PRO A 77 -26.03 41.70 -14.92
N ILE A 78 -26.37 41.07 -16.04
CA ILE A 78 -26.94 41.72 -17.24
C ILE A 78 -28.46 41.64 -17.25
N THR A 79 -29.02 40.46 -16.96
CA THR A 79 -30.48 40.23 -17.05
C THR A 79 -31.21 40.33 -15.70
N GLY A 80 -30.48 40.30 -14.58
CA GLY A 80 -31.06 40.29 -13.23
C GLY A 80 -31.80 38.99 -12.88
N GLN A 81 -31.76 37.98 -13.76
CA GLN A 81 -32.43 36.70 -13.57
C GLN A 81 -31.55 35.72 -12.77
N PRO A 82 -32.16 34.79 -12.01
CA PRO A 82 -31.40 33.74 -11.35
C PRO A 82 -30.81 32.77 -12.39
N ILE A 83 -29.52 32.50 -12.27
CA ILE A 83 -28.77 31.53 -13.05
C ILE A 83 -28.11 30.50 -12.13
N ASN A 84 -27.99 29.28 -12.62
CA ASN A 84 -27.26 28.22 -11.93
C ASN A 84 -25.82 28.17 -12.44
N VAL A 85 -24.87 28.32 -11.54
CA VAL A 85 -23.45 28.08 -11.80
C VAL A 85 -23.00 26.80 -11.11
N SER A 86 -22.19 26.00 -11.80
CA SER A 86 -21.64 24.77 -11.26
C SER A 86 -20.13 24.82 -11.29
N LYS A 87 -19.50 24.63 -10.12
CA LYS A 87 -18.07 24.36 -10.05
C LYS A 87 -17.82 22.92 -10.50
N PRO A 88 -16.86 22.65 -11.39
CA PRO A 88 -16.56 21.29 -11.82
C PRO A 88 -16.06 20.45 -10.64
N SER A 89 -16.44 19.18 -10.62
CA SER A 89 -15.83 18.20 -9.73
C SER A 89 -14.44 17.79 -10.23
N ARG A 90 -13.63 17.25 -9.32
CA ARG A 90 -12.35 16.62 -9.60
C ARG A 90 -12.51 15.13 -9.32
N VAL A 91 -12.06 14.29 -10.23
CA VAL A 91 -11.96 12.85 -10.00
C VAL A 91 -10.49 12.54 -9.76
N GLN A 92 -10.19 11.88 -8.65
CA GLN A 92 -8.85 11.40 -8.31
C GLN A 92 -8.87 9.88 -8.27
N THR A 93 -7.87 9.25 -8.89
CA THR A 93 -7.71 7.80 -8.90
C THR A 93 -6.59 7.41 -7.95
N PHE A 94 -6.93 6.50 -7.04
CA PHE A 94 -6.01 5.88 -6.09
C PHE A 94 -5.85 4.42 -6.48
N TRP A 95 -4.62 3.93 -6.44
CA TRP A 95 -4.33 2.55 -6.80
C TRP A 95 -3.11 2.02 -6.07
N CYS A 96 -3.10 0.71 -5.91
CA CYS A 96 -1.94 -0.04 -5.47
C CYS A 96 -1.90 -1.38 -6.18
N LYS A 97 -0.73 -1.72 -6.70
CA LYS A 97 -0.37 -3.03 -7.22
C LYS A 97 0.66 -3.63 -6.28
N THR A 98 0.40 -4.84 -5.82
CA THR A 98 1.30 -5.65 -5.01
C THR A 98 1.62 -6.92 -5.77
N SER A 99 2.87 -7.34 -5.77
CA SER A 99 3.28 -8.62 -6.32
C SER A 99 4.11 -9.42 -5.34
N PHE A 100 3.88 -10.74 -5.33
CA PHE A 100 4.69 -11.70 -4.58
C PHE A 100 5.26 -12.74 -5.55
N THR A 101 6.57 -12.86 -5.58
CA THR A 101 7.25 -13.90 -6.36
C THR A 101 7.38 -15.16 -5.52
N LEU A 102 6.99 -16.28 -6.10
CA LEU A 102 7.11 -17.60 -5.48
C LEU A 102 8.43 -18.28 -5.85
N GLY A 103 8.99 -19.01 -4.89
CA GLY A 103 10.09 -19.94 -5.10
C GLY A 103 9.60 -21.27 -5.70
N GLU A 104 10.54 -22.17 -5.95
CA GLU A 104 10.25 -23.52 -6.44
C GLU A 104 9.43 -24.36 -5.45
N ASP A 105 9.54 -24.05 -4.16
CA ASP A 105 8.81 -24.67 -3.05
C ASP A 105 7.46 -23.97 -2.76
N GLU A 106 7.02 -23.11 -3.67
CA GLU A 106 5.79 -22.32 -3.55
C GLU A 106 5.76 -21.37 -2.35
N THR A 107 6.93 -21.03 -1.79
CA THR A 107 7.04 -20.00 -0.75
C THR A 107 7.30 -18.63 -1.36
N VAL A 108 6.89 -17.57 -0.68
CA VAL A 108 7.17 -16.20 -1.11
C VAL A 108 8.66 -15.91 -0.91
N VAL A 109 9.36 -15.62 -1.99
CA VAL A 109 10.81 -15.31 -1.97
C VAL A 109 11.11 -13.84 -2.19
N ALA A 110 10.17 -13.10 -2.80
CA ALA A 110 10.29 -11.66 -3.00
C ALA A 110 8.91 -11.01 -3.07
N TYR A 111 8.87 -9.70 -2.85
CA TYR A 111 7.69 -8.88 -3.06
C TYR A 111 8.07 -7.58 -3.74
N ASP A 112 7.09 -6.94 -4.38
CA ASP A 112 7.20 -5.60 -4.93
C ASP A 112 5.85 -4.89 -4.82
N TYR A 113 5.86 -3.55 -4.85
CA TYR A 113 4.62 -2.77 -4.87
C TYR A 113 4.80 -1.44 -5.59
N ASP A 114 3.74 -1.00 -6.26
CA ASP A 114 3.69 0.27 -6.97
C ASP A 114 2.29 0.89 -6.85
N GLY A 115 2.22 2.22 -6.78
CA GLY A 115 0.98 2.95 -6.67
C GLY A 115 1.02 4.10 -5.68
N ASN A 116 -0.03 4.92 -5.72
CA ASN A 116 -0.17 6.12 -4.89
C ASN A 116 -1.00 5.89 -3.62
N ASP A 117 -1.41 4.65 -3.36
CA ASP A 117 -2.32 4.31 -2.27
C ASP A 117 -2.10 2.89 -1.72
N CYS A 118 -0.84 2.48 -1.62
CA CYS A 118 -0.49 1.20 -1.00
C CYS A 118 -0.60 1.27 0.53
N GLN A 119 -1.58 0.57 1.07
CA GLN A 119 -1.90 0.58 2.50
C GLN A 119 -2.04 -0.84 3.04
N LYS A 120 -1.83 -0.99 4.35
CA LYS A 120 -2.03 -2.28 4.99
C LYS A 120 -3.47 -2.75 4.84
N ARG A 121 -3.63 -4.02 4.45
CA ARG A 121 -4.88 -4.76 4.58
C ARG A 121 -5.08 -5.23 6.00
#